data_AF-A0A9P5IMA2-F1
#
_entry.id   AF-A0A9P5IMA2-F1
#
_cell.length_a   1.000
_cell.length_b   1.000
_cell.length_c   1.000
_cell.angle_alpha   90.00
_cell.angle_beta   90.00
_cell.angle_gamma   90.00
#
_symmetry.space_group_name_H-M   'P 1'
#
loop_
_entity.id
_entity.type
_entity.pdbx_description
1 polymer ?
#
loop_
_entity_poly.entity_id
_entity_poly.type
_entity_poly.pdbx_seq_one_letter_code
_entity_poly.pdbx_strand_id
1 'polypeptide(L)'
;MSQPPDPKEQPPRRFFGYPMLVEGPETPFNMPVEVNPIQSGVSLVILGWIVPKFKFVQKFIYNNAGFTMLRDLDLGNATERMNPLVIPLANDSDVPYVPDLDRSSFQDFPGRYHTVADYHEKYILGELTPLAVCKSLLPLIRRDIATPSHYSISFIATNVDSVLAAAEKSTARYAAGKSLGLLDGIPTAIKDTTHVAGY
;
A
#
# COMPACT_ATOMS: atom_id res chain seq x y z
N MET A 1 -21.04 -10.69 -34.89
CA MET A 1 -20.60 -12.08 -34.65
C MET A 1 -19.32 -12.30 -35.41
N SER A 2 -18.18 -12.02 -34.78
CA SER A 2 -16.86 -12.30 -35.34
C SER A 2 -16.54 -13.76 -35.04
N GLN A 3 -16.13 -14.54 -36.05
CA GLN A 3 -15.71 -15.92 -35.86
C GLN A 3 -14.56 -16.00 -34.83
N PRO A 4 -14.53 -17.03 -33.96
CA PRO A 4 -13.36 -17.25 -33.12
C PRO A 4 -12.13 -17.50 -34.01
N PRO A 5 -10.97 -16.93 -33.67
CA PRO A 5 -9.75 -17.10 -34.45
C PRO A 5 -9.32 -18.58 -34.54
N ASP A 6 -8.74 -18.95 -35.68
CA ASP A 6 -8.23 -20.31 -35.97
C ASP A 6 -7.28 -20.76 -34.84
N PRO A 7 -7.46 -21.97 -34.25
CA PRO A 7 -6.64 -22.49 -33.16
C PRO A 7 -5.12 -22.50 -33.44
N LYS A 8 -4.71 -22.38 -34.71
CA LYS A 8 -3.31 -22.45 -35.14
C LYS A 8 -2.52 -21.14 -35.05
N GLU A 9 -3.14 -20.01 -34.74
CA GLU A 9 -2.48 -18.69 -34.67
C GLU A 9 -2.30 -18.12 -33.24
N GLN A 10 -2.71 -18.86 -32.20
CA GLN A 10 -2.54 -18.36 -30.84
C GLN A 10 -1.09 -18.56 -30.38
N PRO A 11 -0.37 -17.49 -29.96
CA PRO A 11 0.94 -17.65 -29.35
C PRO A 11 0.84 -18.58 -28.13
N PRO A 12 1.90 -19.34 -27.80
CA PRO A 12 1.87 -20.30 -26.71
C PRO A 12 1.36 -19.63 -25.43
N ARG A 13 0.36 -20.24 -24.78
CA ARG A 13 -0.26 -19.70 -23.57
C ARG A 13 0.77 -19.65 -22.44
N ARG A 14 1.30 -18.45 -22.19
CA ARG A 14 2.30 -18.19 -21.14
C ARG A 14 1.74 -18.31 -19.73
N PHE A 15 0.43 -18.08 -19.56
CA PHE A 15 -0.25 -18.06 -18.27
C PHE A 15 -1.59 -18.79 -18.35
N PHE A 16 -1.92 -19.54 -17.30
CA PHE A 16 -3.24 -20.09 -17.05
C PHE A 16 -4.08 -19.06 -16.29
N GLY A 17 -5.34 -18.91 -16.69
CA GLY A 17 -6.24 -17.91 -16.11
C GLY A 17 -5.98 -16.47 -16.58
N TYR A 18 -5.04 -16.20 -17.48
CA TYR A 18 -4.92 -14.84 -18.02
C TYR A 18 -6.16 -14.48 -18.85
N PRO A 19 -6.79 -13.31 -18.64
CA PRO A 19 -7.96 -12.92 -19.41
C PRO A 19 -7.59 -12.79 -20.89
N MET A 20 -8.47 -13.27 -21.79
CA MET A 20 -8.27 -13.05 -23.22
C MET A 20 -8.39 -11.56 -23.54
N LEU A 21 -7.49 -11.06 -24.39
CA LEU A 21 -7.59 -9.69 -24.90
C LEU A 21 -8.86 -9.60 -25.75
N VAL A 22 -9.85 -8.88 -25.27
CA VAL A 22 -11.07 -8.55 -26.00
C VAL A 22 -11.10 -7.03 -26.10
N GLU A 23 -11.25 -6.52 -27.33
CA GLU A 23 -11.43 -5.10 -27.55
C GLU A 23 -12.68 -4.61 -26.79
N GLY A 24 -12.51 -3.57 -25.99
CA GLY A 24 -13.63 -2.96 -25.28
C GLY A 24 -14.59 -2.26 -26.25
N PRO A 25 -15.86 -2.05 -25.86
CA PRO A 25 -16.77 -1.24 -26.66
C PRO A 25 -16.23 0.19 -26.81
N GLU A 26 -16.51 0.85 -27.94
CA GLU A 26 -16.23 2.28 -28.13
C GLU A 26 -17.13 3.12 -27.22
N THR A 27 -16.75 3.24 -25.95
CA THR A 27 -17.46 4.06 -24.96
C THR A 27 -16.79 5.42 -24.86
N PRO A 28 -17.51 6.53 -25.10
CA PRO A 28 -16.96 7.85 -24.88
C PRO A 28 -16.63 8.02 -23.39
N PHE A 29 -15.53 8.72 -23.11
CA PHE A 29 -15.16 9.04 -21.75
C PHE A 29 -16.19 9.98 -21.11
N ASN A 30 -16.82 9.52 -20.03
CA ASN A 30 -17.73 10.32 -19.23
C ASN A 30 -17.24 10.33 -17.79
N MET A 31 -16.96 11.53 -17.26
CA MET A 31 -16.71 11.72 -15.82
C MET A 31 -17.99 12.26 -15.19
N PRO A 32 -18.86 11.41 -14.62
CA PRO A 32 -20.03 11.91 -13.91
C PRO A 32 -19.57 12.78 -12.76
N VAL A 33 -20.17 13.97 -12.63
CA VAL A 33 -19.93 14.83 -11.48
C VAL A 33 -20.69 14.23 -10.30
N GLU A 34 -19.94 13.77 -9.30
CA GLU A 34 -20.56 13.29 -8.06
C GLU A 34 -21.23 14.47 -7.34
N VAL A 35 -22.53 14.32 -7.04
CA VAL A 35 -23.36 15.38 -6.43
C VAL A 35 -23.55 15.17 -4.91
N ASN A 36 -22.74 14.30 -4.29
CA ASN A 36 -22.86 14.01 -2.87
C ASN A 36 -22.30 15.20 -2.05
N PRO A 37 -23.12 15.87 -1.22
CA PRO A 37 -22.65 17.01 -0.44
C PRO A 37 -21.65 16.56 0.63
N ILE A 38 -20.57 17.32 0.80
CA ILE A 38 -19.61 17.10 1.89
C ILE A 38 -20.32 17.38 3.22
N GLN A 39 -20.31 16.42 4.13
CA GLN A 39 -20.88 16.54 5.48
C GLN A 39 -19.76 16.50 6.51
N SER A 40 -19.74 17.46 7.44
CA SER A 40 -18.72 17.55 8.48
C SER A 40 -19.31 18.12 9.78
N GLY A 41 -18.61 17.90 10.90
CA GLY A 41 -19.04 18.40 12.21
C GLY A 41 -20.42 17.89 12.63
N VAL A 42 -21.27 18.80 13.11
CA VAL A 42 -22.59 18.46 13.67
C VAL A 42 -23.53 17.86 12.61
N SER A 43 -23.47 18.31 11.36
CA SER A 43 -24.34 17.75 10.31
C SER A 43 -24.04 16.27 10.05
N LEU A 44 -22.75 15.90 10.04
CA LEU A 44 -22.31 14.51 9.92
C LEU A 44 -22.78 13.66 11.10
N VAL A 45 -22.72 14.18 12.33
CA VAL A 45 -23.18 13.46 13.53
C VAL A 45 -24.68 13.19 13.46
N ILE A 46 -25.48 14.20 13.11
CA ILE A 46 -26.93 14.07 12.98
C ILE A 46 -27.27 13.06 11.87
N LEU A 47 -26.69 13.20 10.69
CA LEU A 47 -26.92 12.28 9.58
C LEU A 47 -26.47 10.86 9.90
N GLY A 48 -25.32 10.70 10.55
CA GLY A 48 -24.80 9.41 11.02
C GLY A 48 -25.74 8.70 12.01
N TRP A 49 -26.55 9.45 12.77
CA TRP A 49 -27.58 8.89 13.63
C TRP A 49 -28.90 8.59 12.89
N ILE A 50 -29.30 9.46 11.94
CA ILE A 50 -30.54 9.31 11.17
C ILE A 50 -30.45 8.15 10.19
N VAL A 51 -29.39 8.08 9.38
CA VAL A 51 -29.22 7.10 8.30
C VAL A 51 -29.43 5.65 8.77
N PRO A 52 -28.81 5.13 9.85
CA PRO A 52 -29.03 3.75 10.27
C PRO A 52 -30.46 3.46 10.76
N LYS A 53 -31.22 4.49 11.18
CA LYS A 53 -32.58 4.32 11.75
C LYS A 53 -33.69 4.35 10.70
N PHE A 54 -33.50 5.07 9.59
CA PHE A 54 -34.55 5.30 8.61
C PHE A 54 -34.21 4.69 7.25
N LYS A 55 -34.86 3.55 6.94
CA LYS A 55 -34.64 2.81 5.67
C LYS A 55 -34.89 3.64 4.41
N PHE A 56 -35.84 4.58 4.44
CA PHE A 56 -36.11 5.42 3.27
C PHE A 56 -34.94 6.37 2.97
N VAL A 57 -34.24 6.86 4.00
CA VAL A 57 -33.04 7.70 3.87
C VAL A 57 -31.89 6.87 3.28
N GLN A 58 -31.70 5.64 3.78
CA GLN A 58 -30.70 4.72 3.22
C GLN A 58 -30.94 4.45 1.74
N LYS A 59 -32.20 4.14 1.37
CA LYS A 59 -32.57 3.89 -0.02
C LYS A 59 -32.33 5.12 -0.90
N PHE A 60 -32.66 6.31 -0.41
CA PHE A 60 -32.40 7.55 -1.12
C PHE A 60 -30.90 7.76 -1.38
N ILE A 61 -30.05 7.65 -0.35
CA ILE A 61 -28.59 7.80 -0.47
C ILE A 61 -28.01 6.71 -1.40
N TYR A 62 -28.43 5.46 -1.25
CA TYR A 62 -27.97 4.33 -2.05
C TYR A 62 -28.27 4.53 -3.54
N ASN A 63 -29.48 5.01 -3.86
CA ASN A 63 -29.88 5.31 -5.23
C ASN A 63 -29.12 6.54 -5.78
N ASN A 64 -28.97 7.60 -4.99
CA ASN A 64 -28.26 8.81 -5.40
C ASN A 64 -26.77 8.55 -5.67
N ALA A 65 -26.15 7.65 -4.92
CA ALA A 65 -24.75 7.25 -5.09
C ALA A 65 -24.51 6.31 -6.28
N GLY A 66 -25.56 5.92 -7.03
CA GLY A 66 -25.42 5.04 -8.19
C GLY A 66 -25.18 3.56 -7.84
N PHE A 67 -25.33 3.14 -6.57
CA PHE A 67 -25.16 1.73 -6.20
C PHE A 67 -26.25 0.81 -6.78
N THR A 68 -27.29 1.35 -7.39
CA THR A 68 -28.28 0.58 -8.17
C THR A 68 -27.82 0.23 -9.58
N MET A 69 -26.78 0.89 -10.13
CA MET A 69 -26.42 0.75 -11.55
C MET A 69 -26.06 -0.68 -11.96
N LEU A 70 -25.52 -1.48 -11.03
CA LEU A 70 -25.22 -2.89 -11.28
C LEU A 70 -26.47 -3.75 -11.53
N ARG A 71 -27.66 -3.31 -11.10
CA ARG A 71 -28.93 -4.04 -11.31
C ARG A 71 -29.45 -3.92 -12.74
N ASP A 72 -29.06 -2.84 -13.41
CA ASP A 72 -29.54 -2.52 -14.76
C ASP A 72 -28.56 -3.01 -15.85
N LEU A 73 -27.43 -3.61 -15.44
CA LEU A 73 -26.40 -4.09 -16.34
C LEU A 73 -26.68 -5.54 -16.78
N ASP A 74 -26.68 -5.77 -18.09
CA ASP A 74 -26.73 -7.12 -18.65
C ASP A 74 -25.34 -7.77 -18.57
N LEU A 75 -25.19 -8.69 -17.62
CA LEU A 75 -23.98 -9.46 -17.39
C LEU A 75 -24.04 -10.87 -17.99
N GLY A 76 -25.05 -11.19 -18.81
CA GLY A 76 -25.32 -12.57 -19.28
C GLY A 76 -24.15 -13.25 -20.02
N ASN A 77 -23.23 -12.46 -20.59
CA ASN A 77 -22.04 -12.96 -21.28
C ASN A 77 -20.74 -12.86 -20.47
N ALA A 78 -20.79 -12.31 -19.25
CA ALA A 78 -19.64 -12.18 -18.37
C ALA A 78 -19.60 -13.38 -17.41
N THR A 79 -18.43 -14.01 -17.27
CA THR A 79 -18.21 -15.04 -16.23
C THR A 79 -17.68 -14.38 -14.98
N GLU A 80 -18.23 -14.73 -13.80
CA GLU A 80 -17.71 -14.21 -12.55
C GLU A 80 -16.25 -14.63 -12.33
N ARG A 81 -15.42 -13.68 -11.88
CA ARG A 81 -14.05 -13.92 -11.46
C ARG A 81 -13.92 -13.57 -9.99
N MET A 82 -14.01 -14.59 -9.14
CA MET A 82 -13.87 -14.41 -7.69
C MET A 82 -12.41 -14.27 -7.23
N ASN A 83 -11.47 -14.84 -8.00
CA ASN A 83 -10.05 -14.79 -7.70
C ASN A 83 -9.28 -14.31 -8.95
N PRO A 84 -8.46 -13.25 -8.86
CA PRO A 84 -7.61 -12.79 -9.95
C PRO A 84 -6.38 -13.71 -10.18
N LEU A 85 -6.54 -15.02 -10.00
CA LEU A 85 -5.45 -15.99 -10.11
C LEU A 85 -4.98 -16.12 -11.56
N VAL A 86 -3.70 -15.83 -11.76
CA VAL A 86 -2.97 -16.03 -13.00
C VAL A 86 -1.76 -16.89 -12.65
N ILE A 87 -1.66 -18.07 -13.26
CA ILE A 87 -0.58 -19.04 -13.00
C ILE A 87 0.39 -19.01 -14.18
N PRO A 88 1.68 -18.69 -14.00
CA PRO A 88 2.66 -18.86 -15.07
C PRO A 88 2.78 -20.34 -15.44
N LEU A 89 2.65 -20.65 -16.73
CA LEU A 89 2.76 -22.00 -17.28
C LEU A 89 4.18 -22.30 -17.80
N ALA A 90 4.94 -21.26 -18.12
CA ALA A 90 6.35 -21.39 -18.44
C ALA A 90 7.16 -21.44 -17.13
N ASN A 91 8.13 -22.36 -17.07
CA ASN A 91 9.25 -22.27 -16.14
C ASN A 91 10.18 -21.13 -16.59
N ASP A 92 9.71 -19.90 -16.55
CA ASP A 92 10.56 -18.71 -16.61
C ASP A 92 11.28 -18.60 -15.24
N SER A 93 12.08 -19.63 -14.90
CA SER A 93 12.99 -19.65 -13.74
C SER A 93 14.12 -18.63 -13.88
N ASP A 94 14.23 -18.02 -15.06
CA ASP A 94 15.15 -16.92 -15.37
C ASP A 94 14.45 -15.56 -15.21
N VAL A 95 13.65 -15.36 -14.16
CA VAL A 95 13.53 -14.00 -13.62
C VAL A 95 14.89 -13.69 -13.02
N PRO A 96 15.69 -12.78 -13.60
CA PRO A 96 16.94 -12.40 -12.99
C PRO A 96 16.62 -11.92 -11.58
N TYR A 97 17.27 -12.52 -10.59
CA TYR A 97 17.40 -11.94 -9.27
C TYR A 97 17.58 -10.42 -9.43
N VAL A 98 16.74 -9.66 -8.71
CA VAL A 98 16.73 -8.20 -8.72
C VAL A 98 18.19 -7.73 -8.72
N PRO A 99 18.62 -6.93 -9.72
CA PRO A 99 20.02 -6.57 -9.84
C PRO A 99 20.48 -5.99 -8.51
N ASP A 100 21.69 -6.36 -8.08
CA ASP A 100 22.40 -5.63 -7.02
C ASP A 100 22.11 -4.15 -7.22
N LEU A 101 21.51 -3.51 -6.20
CA LEU A 101 21.06 -2.12 -6.26
C LEU A 101 22.15 -1.28 -6.92
N ASP A 102 21.94 -0.86 -8.17
CA ASP A 102 22.90 -0.04 -8.88
C ASP A 102 22.87 1.34 -8.24
N ARG A 103 23.78 1.53 -7.28
CA ARG A 103 23.86 2.75 -6.47
C ARG A 103 24.16 3.98 -7.33
N SER A 104 24.73 3.80 -8.52
CA SER A 104 25.02 4.89 -9.45
C SER A 104 23.75 5.53 -10.04
N SER A 105 22.60 4.83 -9.97
CA SER A 105 21.31 5.37 -10.36
C SER A 105 20.73 6.40 -9.38
N PHE A 106 21.24 6.44 -8.13
CA PHE A 106 20.83 7.43 -7.14
C PHE A 106 21.64 8.72 -7.34
N GLN A 107 21.12 9.62 -8.17
CA GLN A 107 21.71 10.96 -8.33
C GLN A 107 21.58 11.74 -7.03
N ASP A 108 22.71 12.27 -6.54
CA ASP A 108 22.74 13.14 -5.36
C ASP A 108 22.30 14.56 -5.76
N PHE A 109 21.07 14.91 -5.36
CA PHE A 109 20.53 16.25 -5.52
C PHE A 109 20.24 16.87 -4.14
N PRO A 110 20.32 18.21 -4.02
CA PRO A 110 19.89 18.91 -2.81
C PRO A 110 18.46 18.55 -2.43
N GLY A 111 18.25 18.13 -1.17
CA GLY A 111 16.92 17.75 -0.66
C GLY A 111 16.49 16.31 -0.94
N ARG A 112 17.38 15.45 -1.46
CA ARG A 112 17.11 14.02 -1.60
C ARG A 112 16.84 13.37 -0.23
N TYR A 113 15.81 12.52 -0.16
CA TYR A 113 15.57 11.67 1.01
C TYR A 113 16.64 10.58 1.13
N HIS A 114 17.02 10.26 2.37
CA HIS A 114 17.91 9.12 2.64
C HIS A 114 17.23 7.80 2.27
N THR A 115 17.97 6.98 1.52
CA THR A 115 17.59 5.61 1.17
C THR A 115 18.00 4.67 2.29
N VAL A 116 17.46 3.46 2.24
CA VAL A 116 17.90 2.33 3.07
C VAL A 116 19.41 2.09 2.95
N ALA A 117 19.96 2.20 1.72
CA ALA A 117 21.37 1.99 1.48
C ALA A 117 22.24 3.07 2.15
N ASP A 118 21.81 4.34 2.15
CA ASP A 118 22.53 5.43 2.81
C ASP A 118 22.62 5.21 4.33
N TYR A 119 21.53 4.76 4.97
CA TYR A 119 21.56 4.41 6.40
C TYR A 119 22.44 3.19 6.67
N HIS A 120 22.30 2.15 5.86
CA HIS A 120 23.06 0.91 6.02
C HIS A 120 24.58 1.14 5.92
N GLU A 121 25.02 1.96 4.96
CA GLU A 121 26.42 2.35 4.82
C GLU A 121 26.93 3.11 6.04
N LYS A 122 26.20 4.14 6.49
CA LYS A 122 26.56 4.90 7.70
C LYS A 122 26.60 4.04 8.96
N TYR A 123 25.75 3.00 9.04
CA TYR A 123 25.77 2.04 10.14
C TYR A 123 26.99 1.11 10.08
N ILE A 124 27.39 0.66 8.88
CA ILE A 124 28.62 -0.14 8.69
C ILE A 124 29.86 0.69 9.03
N LEU A 125 29.92 1.94 8.57
CA LEU A 125 31.03 2.86 8.83
C LEU A 125 31.07 3.33 10.29
N GLY A 126 30.01 3.08 11.07
CA GLY A 126 29.89 3.53 12.46
C GLY A 126 29.65 5.03 12.63
N GLU A 127 29.40 5.77 11.53
CA GLU A 127 29.09 7.20 11.53
C GLU A 127 27.71 7.50 12.15
N LEU A 128 26.81 6.52 12.08
CA LEU A 128 25.45 6.59 12.60
C LEU A 128 25.08 5.24 13.23
N THR A 129 24.13 5.24 14.17
CA THR A 129 23.61 3.99 14.75
C THR A 129 22.09 3.91 14.60
N PRO A 130 21.52 2.70 14.46
CA PRO A 130 20.08 2.50 14.52
C PRO A 130 19.44 3.13 15.75
N LEU A 131 20.10 3.05 16.91
CA LEU A 131 19.62 3.66 18.16
C LEU A 131 19.56 5.18 18.09
N ALA A 132 20.58 5.84 17.51
CA ALA A 132 20.58 7.28 17.33
C ALA A 132 19.44 7.75 16.42
N VAL A 133 19.16 7.00 15.35
CA VAL A 133 18.05 7.27 14.42
C VAL A 133 16.70 7.12 15.11
N CYS A 134 16.47 6.02 15.82
CA CYS A 134 15.21 5.84 16.56
C CYS A 134 15.00 6.92 17.62
N LYS A 135 16.06 7.30 18.37
CA LYS A 135 15.98 8.37 19.37
C LYS A 135 15.66 9.74 18.76
N SER A 136 16.14 10.04 17.55
CA SER A 136 15.83 11.32 16.88
C SER A 136 14.41 11.34 16.31
N LEU A 137 13.89 10.19 15.86
CA LEU A 137 12.53 10.08 15.31
C LEU A 137 11.44 10.11 16.38
N LEU A 138 11.66 9.47 17.53
CA LEU A 138 10.65 9.31 18.58
C LEU A 138 9.95 10.62 19.02
N PRO A 139 10.67 11.73 19.26
CA PRO A 139 10.03 13.02 19.60
C PRO A 139 9.14 13.58 18.48
N LEU A 140 9.40 13.21 17.22
CA LEU A 140 8.63 13.69 16.07
C LEU A 140 7.35 12.88 15.86
N ILE A 141 7.41 11.57 16.08
CA ILE A 141 6.31 10.66 15.71
C ILE A 141 5.34 10.36 16.86
N ARG A 142 5.72 10.62 18.11
CA ARG A 142 4.89 10.32 19.28
C ARG A 142 3.72 11.29 19.42
N ARG A 143 2.53 10.72 19.70
CA ARG A 143 1.31 11.48 20.06
C ARG A 143 1.11 11.66 21.56
N ASP A 144 1.74 10.80 22.37
CA ASP A 144 1.57 10.70 23.82
C ASP A 144 2.53 11.62 24.61
N ILE A 145 2.95 12.73 24.00
CA ILE A 145 3.87 13.71 24.58
C ILE A 145 3.18 15.07 24.71
N ALA A 146 3.70 15.95 25.58
CA ALA A 146 3.08 17.24 25.88
C ALA A 146 2.90 18.16 24.65
N THR A 147 3.83 18.10 23.70
CA THR A 147 3.81 18.90 22.47
C THR A 147 4.06 17.99 21.25
N PRO A 148 3.03 17.28 20.76
CA PRO A 148 3.17 16.42 19.59
C PRO A 148 3.55 17.22 18.35
N SER A 149 4.46 16.68 17.53
CA SER A 149 4.80 17.32 16.25
C SER A 149 3.69 17.11 15.21
N HIS A 150 3.69 17.89 14.12
CA HIS A 150 2.75 17.68 13.02
C HIS A 150 2.87 16.30 12.36
N TYR A 151 4.03 15.64 12.46
CA TYR A 151 4.24 14.28 11.93
C TYR A 151 3.56 13.19 12.78
N SER A 152 3.27 13.48 14.05
CA SER A 152 2.63 12.51 14.96
C SER A 152 1.24 12.08 14.48
N ILE A 153 0.57 12.89 13.65
CA ILE A 153 -0.73 12.55 13.06
C ILE A 153 -0.68 11.30 12.18
N SER A 154 0.48 10.90 11.69
CA SER A 154 0.63 9.68 10.87
C SER A 154 0.72 8.39 11.70
N PHE A 155 0.89 8.48 13.03
CA PHE A 155 1.12 7.33 13.90
C PHE A 155 0.05 7.25 14.99
N ILE A 156 -0.75 6.18 15.00
CA ILE A 156 -1.80 6.01 16.02
C ILE A 156 -1.27 5.39 17.32
N ALA A 157 -0.20 4.59 17.24
CA ALA A 157 0.42 3.88 18.36
C ALA A 157 1.94 3.82 18.14
N THR A 158 2.71 3.90 19.22
CA THR A 158 4.18 3.78 19.20
C THR A 158 4.63 3.14 20.51
N ASN A 159 5.10 1.90 20.45
CA ASN A 159 5.67 1.20 21.60
C ASN A 159 7.16 1.59 21.72
N VAL A 160 7.42 2.65 22.50
CA VAL A 160 8.75 3.27 22.64
C VAL A 160 9.78 2.26 23.13
N ASP A 161 9.44 1.48 24.15
CA ASP A 161 10.36 0.50 24.74
C ASP A 161 10.74 -0.59 23.74
N SER A 162 9.77 -1.11 23.00
CA SER A 162 10.02 -2.11 21.95
C SER A 162 10.89 -1.54 20.82
N VAL A 163 10.64 -0.28 20.41
CA VAL A 163 11.43 0.39 19.36
C VAL A 163 12.88 0.58 19.81
N LEU A 164 13.09 1.10 21.02
CA LEU A 164 14.44 1.32 21.56
C LEU A 164 15.18 0.00 21.78
N ALA A 165 14.53 -1.02 22.35
CA ALA A 165 15.13 -2.34 22.55
C ALA A 165 15.54 -3.01 21.22
N ALA A 166 14.73 -2.88 20.18
CA ALA A 166 15.07 -3.38 18.85
C ALA A 166 16.26 -2.62 18.24
N ALA A 167 16.28 -1.30 18.39
CA ALA A 167 17.36 -0.44 17.89
C ALA A 167 18.69 -0.67 18.62
N GLU A 168 18.66 -0.90 19.94
CA GLU A 168 19.83 -1.28 20.74
C GLU A 168 20.42 -2.62 20.27
N LYS A 169 19.57 -3.64 20.06
CA LYS A 169 20.00 -4.94 19.53
C LYS A 169 20.63 -4.82 18.14
N SER A 170 20.04 -4.00 17.27
CA SER A 170 20.61 -3.73 15.94
C SER A 170 21.94 -2.97 16.03
N THR A 171 22.02 -1.94 16.87
CA THR A 171 23.26 -1.19 17.12
C THR A 171 24.38 -2.09 17.61
N ALA A 172 24.09 -3.02 18.53
CA ALA A 172 25.05 -4.00 19.02
C ALA A 172 25.52 -4.97 17.92
N ARG A 173 24.64 -5.37 17.00
CA ARG A 173 25.01 -6.19 15.84
C ARG A 173 25.95 -5.46 14.89
N TYR A 174 25.67 -4.20 14.57
CA TYR A 174 26.56 -3.38 13.76
C TYR A 174 27.93 -3.19 14.42
N ALA A 175 27.98 -2.86 15.70
CA ALA A 175 29.23 -2.73 16.46
C ALA A 175 30.06 -4.04 16.48
N ALA A 176 29.39 -5.19 16.43
CA ALA A 176 30.04 -6.50 16.38
C ALA A 176 30.35 -6.99 14.94
N GLY A 177 30.06 -6.22 13.90
CA GLY A 177 30.21 -6.64 12.50
C GLY A 177 29.27 -7.78 12.08
N LYS A 178 28.13 -7.93 12.75
CA LYS A 178 27.15 -9.03 12.59
C LYS A 178 25.76 -8.51 12.19
N SER A 179 25.68 -7.52 11.30
CA SER A 179 24.40 -7.03 10.80
C SER A 179 23.62 -8.14 10.08
N LEU A 180 22.29 -8.09 10.14
CA LEU A 180 21.40 -9.11 9.54
C LEU A 180 21.16 -8.89 8.04
N GLY A 181 21.74 -7.84 7.45
CA GLY A 181 21.57 -7.46 6.05
C GLY A 181 21.11 -6.01 5.89
N LEU A 182 20.69 -5.67 4.67
CA LEU A 182 20.38 -4.30 4.25
C LEU A 182 19.33 -3.60 5.12
N LEU A 183 18.34 -4.35 5.61
CA LEU A 183 17.23 -3.81 6.41
C LEU A 183 17.47 -3.84 7.92
N ASP A 184 18.62 -4.32 8.39
CA ASP A 184 18.92 -4.32 9.82
C ASP A 184 18.97 -2.88 10.36
N GLY A 185 18.16 -2.59 11.38
CA GLY A 185 18.15 -1.27 12.03
C GLY A 185 17.43 -0.16 11.27
N ILE A 186 16.71 -0.48 10.18
CA ILE A 186 15.92 0.48 9.42
C ILE A 186 14.55 0.70 10.09
N PRO A 187 14.21 1.92 10.53
CA PRO A 187 12.89 2.21 11.08
C PRO A 187 11.80 2.02 10.02
N THR A 188 10.73 1.29 10.38
CA THR A 188 9.62 1.00 9.48
C THR A 188 8.30 1.25 10.18
N ALA A 189 7.41 2.01 9.54
CA ALA A 189 6.03 2.19 9.99
C ALA A 189 5.13 1.13 9.34
N ILE A 190 4.23 0.53 10.13
CA ILE A 190 3.28 -0.47 9.66
C ILE A 190 1.87 0.11 9.69
N LYS A 191 1.12 -0.10 8.61
CA LYS A 191 -0.30 0.30 8.54
C LYS A 191 -1.11 -0.53 9.54
N ASP A 192 -2.01 0.12 10.28
CA ASP A 192 -2.88 -0.48 11.33
C ASP A 192 -3.98 -1.43 10.78
N THR A 193 -3.73 -2.04 9.63
CA THR A 193 -4.56 -3.10 9.07
C THR A 193 -3.90 -4.47 9.22
N THR A 194 -2.68 -4.51 9.76
CA THR A 194 -1.86 -5.71 9.88
C THR A 194 -1.52 -5.96 11.34
N HIS A 195 -1.63 -7.22 11.78
CA HIS A 195 -1.24 -7.60 13.13
C HIS A 195 0.28 -7.49 13.31
N VAL A 196 0.71 -6.79 14.36
CA VAL A 196 2.10 -6.68 14.79
C VAL A 196 2.17 -7.10 16.24
N ALA A 197 3.02 -8.07 16.57
CA ALA A 197 3.17 -8.54 17.94
C ALA A 197 3.56 -7.39 18.88
N GLY A 198 2.80 -7.22 19.97
CA GLY A 198 3.02 -6.15 20.95
C GLY A 198 2.33 -4.81 20.64
N TYR A 199 1.44 -4.79 19.63
CA TYR A 199 0.53 -3.70 19.29
C TYR A 199 -0.92 -4.19 19.22
#